data_AF-A0A1D6H9S9-F1
#
_entry.id   AF-A0A1D6H9S9-F1
#
_cell.length_a   1.000
_cell.length_b   1.000
_cell.length_c   1.000
_cell.angle_alpha   90.00
_cell.angle_beta   90.00
_cell.angle_gamma   90.00
#
_symmetry.space_group_name_H-M   'P 1'
#
loop_
_entity.id
_entity.type
_entity.pdbx_description
1 polymer ?
#
loop_
_entity_poly.entity_id
_entity_poly.type
_entity_poly.pdbx_seq_one_letter_code
_entity_poly.pdbx_strand_id
1 'polypeptide(L)'
;MSKNEFGVWEIFLPNNADGTSPIPHGSRVKVRMDTPSGIKDSIPAWIKYSVQAPGEIPYDGIYYDPPEEVKYVFRHAQPKRPKSLRIYETHVGMSSPEPKINTYVNFRDEVLPRIKKLGYNAVQIMAIQEHSYYGSFGYHVTNFFAPSSRFGTPEELKSLIDRAHELGLLVLMDVVHSHASSNTLDGLNGFDGTDTHYFHSGPRGHHWMWDSRLFNYGNWEVLRFLLSNARWWLEEYKFDGFRFDGVTSMMYTHHGLQVTFTGNFNEYFGFATDVDAVVYLMLVNDLIHGLYPEAVTIGEDVSAEFACHLI
;
A
#
# COMPACT_ATOMS: atom_id res chain seq x y z
N MET A 1 -10.17 -5.90 -24.92
CA MET A 1 -11.02 -5.49 -23.78
C MET A 1 -12.16 -4.65 -24.34
N SER A 2 -13.33 -4.65 -23.70
CA SER A 2 -14.45 -3.74 -24.01
C SER A 2 -14.56 -2.68 -22.92
N LYS A 3 -14.79 -1.42 -23.30
CA LYS A 3 -14.95 -0.30 -22.37
C LYS A 3 -16.42 -0.15 -22.00
N ASN A 4 -16.73 -0.07 -20.70
CA ASN A 4 -18.07 0.19 -20.21
C ASN A 4 -18.36 1.71 -20.12
N GLU A 5 -19.57 2.10 -19.71
CA GLU A 5 -20.02 3.50 -19.67
C GLU A 5 -19.24 4.39 -18.69
N PHE A 6 -18.64 3.80 -17.65
CA PHE A 6 -17.80 4.50 -16.66
C PHE A 6 -16.33 4.53 -17.05
N GLY A 7 -15.99 3.99 -18.22
CA GLY A 7 -14.64 3.95 -18.73
C GLY A 7 -13.74 2.85 -18.18
N VAL A 8 -14.30 1.88 -17.46
CA VAL A 8 -13.60 0.67 -17.05
C VAL A 8 -13.50 -0.30 -18.23
N TRP A 9 -12.32 -0.88 -18.42
CA TRP A 9 -12.06 -1.85 -19.47
C TRP A 9 -12.15 -3.27 -18.91
N GLU A 10 -12.89 -4.13 -19.60
CA GLU A 10 -13.19 -5.49 -19.16
C GLU A 10 -12.82 -6.50 -20.24
N ILE A 11 -12.40 -7.69 -19.84
CA ILE A 11 -12.18 -8.82 -20.73
C ILE A 11 -12.45 -10.11 -19.96
N PHE A 12 -13.14 -11.05 -20.61
CA PHE A 12 -13.29 -12.41 -20.13
C PHE A 12 -12.41 -13.33 -20.97
N LEU A 13 -11.53 -14.07 -20.31
CA LEU A 13 -10.71 -15.11 -20.94
C LEU A 13 -11.19 -16.46 -20.38
N PRO A 14 -11.78 -17.35 -21.20
CA PRO A 14 -12.21 -18.66 -20.73
C PRO A 14 -11.00 -19.51 -20.34
N ASN A 15 -11.22 -20.47 -19.42
CA ASN A 15 -10.22 -21.48 -19.10
C ASN A 15 -9.83 -22.28 -20.35
N ASN A 16 -8.61 -22.81 -20.34
CA ASN A 16 -8.14 -23.75 -21.34
C ASN A 16 -9.01 -25.03 -21.32
N ALA A 17 -8.90 -25.85 -22.36
CA ALA A 17 -9.70 -27.09 -22.50
C ALA A 17 -9.47 -28.09 -21.35
N ASP A 18 -8.32 -28.02 -20.67
CA ASP A 18 -7.98 -28.82 -19.49
C ASP A 18 -8.44 -28.20 -18.15
N GLY A 19 -9.16 -27.07 -18.20
CA GLY A 19 -9.66 -26.34 -17.05
C GLY A 19 -8.68 -25.35 -16.40
N THR A 20 -7.44 -25.27 -16.90
CA THR A 20 -6.42 -24.35 -16.36
C THR A 20 -6.65 -22.89 -16.78
N SER A 21 -6.07 -21.94 -16.01
CA SER A 21 -6.10 -20.52 -16.35
C SER A 21 -5.41 -20.26 -17.69
N PRO A 22 -5.98 -19.40 -18.57
CA PRO A 22 -5.34 -19.01 -19.83
C PRO A 22 -4.07 -18.16 -19.62
N ILE A 23 -3.90 -17.58 -18.43
CA ILE A 23 -2.68 -16.89 -18.01
C ILE A 23 -2.02 -17.74 -16.92
N PRO A 24 -0.89 -18.41 -17.21
CA PRO A 24 -0.20 -19.22 -16.21
C PRO A 24 0.31 -18.37 -15.04
N HIS A 25 0.27 -18.92 -13.83
CA HIS A 25 0.93 -18.34 -12.65
C HIS A 25 2.38 -17.97 -12.95
N GLY A 26 2.81 -16.80 -12.50
CA GLY A 26 4.18 -16.32 -12.70
C GLY A 26 4.44 -15.67 -14.06
N SER A 27 3.45 -15.63 -14.94
CA SER A 27 3.57 -14.94 -16.24
C SER A 27 3.67 -13.43 -16.05
N ARG A 28 4.51 -12.79 -16.86
CA ARG A 28 4.58 -11.32 -16.97
C ARG A 28 3.34 -10.80 -17.70
N VAL A 29 2.74 -9.74 -17.17
CA VAL A 29 1.52 -9.12 -17.71
C VAL A 29 1.62 -7.59 -17.70
N LYS A 30 1.11 -6.97 -18.76
CA LYS A 30 0.90 -5.52 -18.88
C LYS A 30 -0.44 -5.25 -19.54
N VAL A 31 -1.02 -4.08 -19.26
CA VAL A 31 -2.14 -3.54 -20.03
C VAL A 31 -1.57 -2.67 -21.14
N ARG A 32 -1.92 -2.97 -22.38
CA ARG A 32 -1.60 -2.14 -23.55
C ARG A 32 -2.76 -1.21 -23.87
N MET A 33 -2.47 0.08 -23.95
CA MET A 33 -3.43 1.14 -24.24
C MET A 33 -2.97 1.93 -25.47
N ASP A 34 -3.91 2.20 -26.38
CA ASP A 34 -3.73 3.17 -27.46
C ASP A 34 -4.23 4.53 -26.94
N THR A 35 -3.31 5.45 -26.70
CA THR A 35 -3.57 6.77 -26.11
C THR A 35 -3.41 7.85 -27.18
N PRO A 36 -3.95 9.07 -26.98
CA PRO A 36 -3.69 10.18 -27.91
C PRO A 36 -2.19 10.49 -28.11
N SER A 37 -1.35 10.14 -27.15
CA SER A 37 0.12 10.28 -27.21
C SER A 37 0.85 9.05 -27.78
N GLY A 38 0.13 8.01 -28.20
CA GLY A 38 0.68 6.76 -28.74
C GLY A 38 0.43 5.55 -27.85
N ILE A 39 1.11 4.44 -28.18
CA ILE A 39 0.97 3.18 -27.45
C ILE A 39 1.66 3.29 -26.09
N LYS A 40 0.93 2.93 -25.03
CA LYS A 40 1.45 2.84 -23.67
C LYS A 40 1.19 1.43 -23.11
N ASP A 41 2.24 0.82 -22.59
CA ASP A 41 2.15 -0.41 -21.80
C ASP A 41 2.34 -0.04 -20.32
N SER A 42 1.40 -0.45 -19.47
CA SER A 42 1.42 -0.16 -18.03
C SER A 42 1.25 -1.45 -17.22
N ILE A 43 1.90 -1.54 -16.06
CA ILE A 43 1.58 -2.56 -15.07
C ILE A 43 0.11 -2.36 -14.62
N PRO A 44 -0.73 -3.40 -14.53
CA PRO A 44 -2.10 -3.25 -14.04
C PRO A 44 -2.09 -2.58 -12.65
N ALA A 45 -2.91 -1.54 -12.45
CA ALA A 45 -2.94 -0.79 -11.18
C ALA A 45 -3.26 -1.67 -9.96
N TRP A 46 -3.97 -2.78 -10.20
CA TRP A 46 -4.40 -3.77 -9.21
C TRP A 46 -3.54 -5.04 -9.21
N ILE A 47 -2.31 -4.98 -9.75
CA ILE A 47 -1.41 -6.14 -9.77
C ILE A 47 -1.08 -6.59 -8.33
N LYS A 48 -1.08 -7.90 -8.10
CA LYS A 48 -0.83 -8.50 -6.78
C LYS A 48 0.65 -8.78 -6.52
N TYR A 49 1.47 -8.75 -7.56
CA TYR A 49 2.91 -8.97 -7.45
C TYR A 49 3.61 -8.35 -8.66
N SER A 50 4.77 -7.76 -8.44
CA SER A 50 5.58 -7.20 -9.52
C SER A 50 7.04 -7.43 -9.21
N VAL A 51 7.87 -7.70 -10.21
CA VAL A 51 9.29 -8.01 -10.01
C VAL A 51 10.15 -7.19 -10.96
N GLN A 52 11.33 -6.82 -10.51
CA GLN A 52 12.39 -6.31 -11.38
C GLN A 52 13.27 -7.49 -11.80
N ALA A 53 13.25 -7.83 -13.08
CA ALA A 53 14.10 -8.90 -13.58
C ALA A 53 15.59 -8.48 -13.56
N PRO A 54 16.53 -9.43 -13.36
CA PRO A 54 17.95 -9.10 -13.35
C PRO A 54 18.40 -8.41 -14.65
N GLY A 55 18.99 -7.22 -14.51
CA GLY A 55 19.47 -6.43 -15.65
C GLY A 55 18.40 -5.59 -16.36
N GLU A 56 17.14 -5.65 -15.91
CA GLU A 56 16.07 -4.79 -16.41
C GLU A 56 15.93 -3.54 -15.51
N ILE A 57 15.70 -2.39 -16.13
CA ILE A 57 15.36 -1.16 -15.40
C ILE A 57 13.91 -1.23 -14.92
N PRO A 58 12.90 -1.46 -15.79
CA PRO A 58 11.51 -1.45 -15.37
C PRO A 58 11.12 -2.71 -14.59
N TYR A 59 10.05 -2.59 -13.83
CA TYR A 59 9.33 -3.71 -13.24
C TYR A 59 8.38 -4.34 -14.26
N ASP A 60 8.08 -5.61 -14.03
CA ASP A 60 6.99 -6.32 -14.68
C ASP A 60 5.92 -6.70 -13.68
N GLY A 61 4.65 -6.52 -14.07
CA GLY A 61 3.53 -7.10 -13.36
C GLY A 61 3.54 -8.61 -13.52
N ILE A 62 3.33 -9.34 -12.43
CA ILE A 62 3.29 -10.81 -12.42
C ILE A 62 1.86 -11.25 -12.13
N TYR A 63 1.30 -12.07 -13.01
CA TYR A 63 0.03 -12.74 -12.75
C TYR A 63 0.23 -13.75 -11.60
N TYR A 64 -0.22 -13.36 -10.41
CA TYR A 64 0.02 -14.09 -9.18
C TYR A 64 -1.23 -14.87 -8.74
N ASP A 65 -1.30 -16.12 -9.21
CA ASP A 65 -2.33 -17.09 -8.84
C ASP A 65 -1.69 -18.46 -8.55
N PRO A 66 -0.94 -18.60 -7.44
CA PRO A 66 -0.17 -19.82 -7.18
C PRO A 66 -1.10 -21.04 -7.07
N PRO A 67 -0.63 -22.24 -7.43
CA PRO A 67 -1.44 -23.44 -7.30
C PRO A 67 -1.72 -23.74 -5.82
N GLU A 68 -2.76 -24.53 -5.55
CA GLU A 68 -3.31 -24.73 -4.20
C GLU A 68 -2.27 -25.28 -3.20
N GLU A 69 -1.32 -26.08 -3.67
CA GLU A 69 -0.22 -26.64 -2.88
C GLU A 69 0.83 -25.61 -2.44
N VAL A 70 0.90 -24.45 -3.12
CA VAL A 70 1.83 -23.36 -2.79
C VAL A 70 1.14 -22.26 -1.98
N LYS A 71 -0.19 -22.13 -2.09
CA LYS A 71 -0.96 -21.13 -1.33
C LYS A 71 -0.77 -21.33 0.17
N TYR A 72 -0.43 -20.24 0.83
CA TYR A 72 -0.31 -20.18 2.27
C TYR A 72 -1.69 -20.17 2.91
N VAL A 73 -1.86 -21.04 3.90
CA VAL A 73 -3.06 -21.11 4.73
C VAL A 73 -2.67 -20.68 6.13
N PHE A 74 -3.25 -19.55 6.59
CA PHE A 74 -3.09 -19.06 7.96
C PHE A 74 -3.54 -20.13 8.96
N ARG A 75 -2.73 -20.35 10.01
CA ARG A 75 -2.96 -21.39 11.02
C ARG A 75 -3.27 -20.79 12.38
N HIS A 76 -2.93 -19.53 12.58
CA HIS A 76 -3.05 -18.85 13.85
C HIS A 76 -4.10 -17.74 13.76
N ALA A 77 -4.90 -17.60 14.82
CA ALA A 77 -5.86 -16.52 14.90
C ALA A 77 -5.14 -15.20 15.23
N GLN A 78 -5.66 -14.10 14.68
CA GLN A 78 -5.23 -12.75 15.04
C GLN A 78 -5.32 -12.54 16.56
N PRO A 79 -4.28 -12.03 17.22
CA PRO A 79 -4.33 -11.73 18.64
C PRO A 79 -5.36 -10.63 18.93
N LYS A 80 -5.96 -10.66 20.12
CA LYS A 80 -6.87 -9.58 20.56
C LYS A 80 -6.11 -8.27 20.77
N ARG A 81 -6.78 -7.14 20.53
CA ARG A 81 -6.19 -5.82 20.75
C ARG A 81 -5.77 -5.65 22.22
N PRO A 82 -4.49 -5.35 22.50
CA PRO A 82 -4.02 -5.16 23.87
C PRO A 82 -4.54 -3.84 24.45
N LYS A 83 -4.57 -3.72 25.78
CA LYS A 83 -4.92 -2.46 26.48
C LYS A 83 -3.97 -1.30 26.16
N SER A 84 -2.73 -1.60 25.80
CA SER A 84 -1.71 -0.61 25.44
C SER A 84 -0.76 -1.24 24.43
N LEU A 85 -0.41 -0.47 23.40
CA LEU A 85 0.52 -0.89 22.36
C LEU A 85 1.96 -0.58 22.79
N ARG A 86 2.83 -1.57 22.61
CA ARG A 86 4.28 -1.46 22.64
C ARG A 86 4.74 -1.95 21.28
N ILE A 87 4.98 -1.00 20.39
CA ILE A 87 5.23 -1.23 18.98
C ILE A 87 6.74 -1.27 18.74
N TYR A 88 7.22 -2.31 18.06
CA TYR A 88 8.56 -2.35 17.52
C TYR A 88 8.48 -1.99 16.03
N GLU A 89 8.99 -0.83 15.63
CA GLU A 89 9.02 -0.41 14.23
C GLU A 89 10.17 -1.08 13.48
N THR A 90 9.89 -1.57 12.26
CA THR A 90 10.80 -2.41 11.50
C THR A 90 10.72 -2.16 10.01
N HIS A 91 11.82 -2.44 9.32
CA HIS A 91 11.88 -2.56 7.88
C HIS A 91 12.53 -3.90 7.52
N VAL A 92 11.82 -4.76 6.77
CA VAL A 92 12.27 -6.14 6.49
C VAL A 92 13.64 -6.14 5.83
N GLY A 93 13.83 -5.42 4.72
CA GLY A 93 15.06 -5.46 3.93
C GLY A 93 16.36 -5.08 4.66
N MET A 94 16.32 -4.25 5.71
CA MET A 94 17.52 -3.79 6.44
C MET A 94 17.69 -4.47 7.81
N SER A 95 16.91 -5.52 8.07
CA SER A 95 16.94 -6.24 9.35
C SER A 95 18.04 -7.32 9.43
N SER A 96 18.86 -7.46 8.38
CA SER A 96 20.01 -8.37 8.36
C SER A 96 21.25 -7.70 8.96
N PRO A 97 22.09 -8.43 9.72
CA PRO A 97 23.41 -7.93 10.09
C PRO A 97 24.39 -7.90 8.89
N GLU A 98 24.08 -8.60 7.80
CA GLU A 98 24.88 -8.58 6.57
C GLU A 98 24.44 -7.44 5.64
N PRO A 99 25.33 -6.90 4.79
CA PRO A 99 25.01 -5.85 3.83
C PRO A 99 24.22 -6.40 2.63
N LYS A 100 23.05 -6.97 2.88
CA LYS A 100 22.13 -7.54 1.88
C LYS A 100 20.69 -7.18 2.22
N ILE A 101 19.82 -7.23 1.21
CA ILE A 101 18.39 -7.13 1.44
C ILE A 101 17.92 -8.41 2.12
N ASN A 102 17.36 -8.29 3.32
CA ASN A 102 16.82 -9.41 4.06
C ASN A 102 15.46 -9.87 3.51
N THR A 103 15.05 -11.09 3.85
CA THR A 103 13.82 -11.71 3.36
C THR A 103 12.72 -11.77 4.43
N TYR A 104 11.46 -11.91 3.99
CA TYR A 104 10.32 -12.17 4.88
C TYR A 104 10.54 -13.41 5.73
N VAL A 105 11.07 -14.49 5.14
CA VAL A 105 11.37 -15.75 5.85
C VAL A 105 12.43 -15.55 6.93
N ASN A 106 13.53 -14.86 6.62
CA ASN A 106 14.56 -14.63 7.63
C ASN A 106 14.07 -13.67 8.73
N PHE A 107 13.29 -12.64 8.38
CA PHE A 107 12.66 -11.77 9.38
C PHE A 107 11.72 -12.55 10.32
N ARG A 108 10.89 -13.43 9.73
CA ARG A 108 9.97 -14.33 10.44
C ARG A 108 10.71 -15.17 11.48
N ASP A 109 11.81 -15.79 11.08
CA ASP A 109 12.50 -16.80 11.90
C ASP A 109 13.48 -16.17 12.89
N GLU A 110 14.16 -15.10 12.52
CA GLU A 110 15.25 -14.51 13.31
C GLU A 110 14.86 -13.25 14.08
N VAL A 111 13.96 -12.42 13.54
CA VAL A 111 13.66 -11.09 14.09
C VAL A 111 12.42 -11.12 14.99
N LEU A 112 11.32 -11.74 14.55
CA LEU A 112 10.10 -11.81 15.36
C LEU A 112 10.32 -12.41 16.76
N PRO A 113 11.09 -13.51 16.95
CA PRO A 113 11.35 -14.04 18.29
C PRO A 113 12.11 -13.07 19.19
N ARG A 114 12.99 -12.25 18.62
CA ARG A 114 13.73 -11.21 19.36
C ARG A 114 12.79 -10.10 19.82
N ILE A 115 11.92 -9.62 18.93
CA ILE A 115 10.89 -8.62 19.26
C ILE A 115 10.01 -9.13 20.41
N LYS A 116 9.53 -10.38 20.31
CA LYS A 116 8.73 -10.99 21.37
C LYS A 116 9.48 -11.09 22.70
N LYS A 117 10.75 -11.53 22.67
CA LYS A 117 11.60 -11.65 23.86
C LYS A 117 11.81 -10.31 24.57
N LEU A 118 11.84 -9.20 23.83
CA LEU A 118 11.98 -7.85 24.36
C LEU A 118 10.69 -7.31 25.02
N GLY A 119 9.56 -8.02 24.92
CA GLY A 119 8.30 -7.66 25.61
C GLY A 119 7.36 -6.76 24.82
N TYR A 120 7.65 -6.52 23.54
CA TYR A 120 6.73 -5.86 22.61
C TYR A 120 5.50 -6.75 22.34
N ASN A 121 4.38 -6.11 22.00
CA ASN A 121 3.12 -6.80 21.67
C ASN A 121 2.57 -6.43 20.28
N ALA A 122 3.26 -5.54 19.57
CA ALA A 122 2.97 -5.20 18.19
C ALA A 122 4.27 -4.95 17.42
N VAL A 123 4.26 -5.22 16.12
CA VAL A 123 5.31 -4.87 15.18
C VAL A 123 4.71 -3.95 14.10
N GLN A 124 5.34 -2.80 13.85
CA GLN A 124 5.04 -1.96 12.69
C GLN A 124 6.00 -2.35 11.58
N ILE A 125 5.48 -2.76 10.43
CA ILE A 125 6.30 -3.16 9.29
C ILE A 125 6.16 -2.11 8.18
N MET A 126 7.26 -1.40 7.96
CA MET A 126 7.40 -0.40 6.92
C MET A 126 7.68 -1.05 5.56
N ALA A 127 7.46 -0.29 4.49
CA ALA A 127 7.90 -0.62 3.14
C ALA A 127 7.31 -1.92 2.55
N ILE A 128 6.11 -2.32 2.96
CA ILE A 128 5.44 -3.51 2.42
C ILE A 128 4.88 -3.25 1.02
N GLN A 129 4.19 -2.12 0.78
CA GLN A 129 3.71 -1.80 -0.56
C GLN A 129 4.90 -1.67 -1.51
N GLU A 130 4.78 -2.24 -2.72
CA GLU A 130 5.89 -2.25 -3.65
C GLU A 130 6.30 -0.83 -4.04
N HIS A 131 7.61 -0.60 -4.00
CA HIS A 131 8.24 0.69 -4.27
C HIS A 131 9.52 0.44 -5.07
N SER A 132 9.57 0.92 -6.31
CA SER A 132 10.73 0.70 -7.19
C SER A 132 12.04 1.30 -6.66
N TYR A 133 12.02 2.43 -5.95
CA TYR A 133 13.22 3.06 -5.40
C TYR A 133 13.46 2.62 -3.95
N TYR A 134 14.43 1.73 -3.72
CA TYR A 134 14.71 1.21 -2.37
C TYR A 134 15.14 2.30 -1.37
N GLY A 135 15.80 3.37 -1.86
CA GLY A 135 16.18 4.52 -1.03
C GLY A 135 15.00 5.38 -0.56
N SER A 136 13.79 5.14 -1.06
CA SER A 136 12.57 5.80 -0.58
C SER A 136 12.10 5.31 0.78
N PHE A 137 12.68 4.22 1.30
CA PHE A 137 12.25 3.59 2.54
C PHE A 137 10.79 3.10 2.54
N GLY A 138 10.21 2.88 1.35
CA GLY A 138 8.83 2.47 1.18
C GLY A 138 7.86 3.58 0.83
N TYR A 139 8.26 4.85 0.97
CA TYR A 139 7.33 5.97 0.83
C TYR A 139 6.92 6.26 -0.63
N HIS A 140 7.75 5.92 -1.62
CA HIS A 140 7.42 6.14 -3.03
C HIS A 140 6.81 4.87 -3.65
N VAL A 141 5.56 4.59 -3.29
CA VAL A 141 4.82 3.39 -3.74
C VAL A 141 4.55 3.44 -5.24
N THR A 142 4.78 2.30 -5.92
CA THR A 142 4.49 2.10 -7.33
C THR A 142 3.31 1.15 -7.56
N ASN A 143 3.27 0.01 -6.86
CA ASN A 143 2.21 -1.00 -7.02
C ASN A 143 1.51 -1.27 -5.68
N PHE A 144 0.40 -0.59 -5.45
CA PHE A 144 -0.26 -0.47 -4.14
C PHE A 144 -0.79 -1.79 -3.56
N PHE A 145 -1.12 -2.77 -4.41
CA PHE A 145 -1.65 -4.08 -4.03
C PHE A 145 -0.58 -5.17 -3.97
N ALA A 146 0.65 -4.86 -4.38
CA ALA A 146 1.74 -5.82 -4.43
C ALA A 146 2.63 -5.67 -3.19
N PRO A 147 2.93 -6.76 -2.45
CA PRO A 147 3.98 -6.73 -1.45
C PRO A 147 5.33 -6.62 -2.16
N SER A 148 6.29 -5.91 -1.56
CA SER A 148 7.57 -5.68 -2.20
C SER A 148 8.29 -7.00 -2.47
N SER A 149 8.61 -7.24 -3.75
CA SER A 149 9.19 -8.51 -4.20
C SER A 149 10.63 -8.71 -3.75
N ARG A 150 11.29 -7.63 -3.28
CA ARG A 150 12.67 -7.68 -2.82
C ARG A 150 12.86 -8.56 -1.59
N PHE A 151 11.81 -8.70 -0.77
CA PHE A 151 11.89 -9.47 0.46
C PHE A 151 11.37 -10.91 0.29
N GLY A 152 10.70 -11.20 -0.83
CA GLY A 152 10.12 -12.51 -1.12
C GLY A 152 8.74 -12.40 -1.76
N THR A 153 8.04 -13.51 -1.76
CA THR A 153 6.72 -13.70 -2.37
C THR A 153 5.58 -13.27 -1.43
N PRO A 154 4.37 -13.03 -1.98
CA PRO A 154 3.14 -12.86 -1.21
C PRO A 154 2.91 -13.94 -0.14
N GLU A 155 3.17 -15.22 -0.48
CA GLU A 155 2.97 -16.33 0.47
C GLU A 155 4.00 -16.30 1.62
N GLU A 156 5.22 -15.85 1.37
CA GLU A 156 6.23 -15.68 2.43
C GLU A 156 5.87 -14.55 3.39
N LEU A 157 5.28 -13.45 2.90
CA LEU A 157 4.72 -12.39 3.75
C LEU A 157 3.56 -12.91 4.62
N LYS A 158 2.63 -13.68 4.05
CA LYS A 158 1.57 -14.34 4.84
C LYS A 158 2.17 -15.21 5.95
N SER A 159 3.23 -15.97 5.64
CA SER A 159 3.92 -16.80 6.62
C SER A 159 4.59 -16.01 7.74
N LEU A 160 5.10 -14.81 7.45
CA LEU A 160 5.66 -13.90 8.44
C LEU A 160 4.57 -13.43 9.40
N ILE A 161 3.43 -13.00 8.87
CA ILE A 161 2.31 -12.48 9.66
C ILE A 161 1.72 -13.58 10.54
N ASP A 162 1.48 -14.77 10.00
CA ASP A 162 0.95 -15.92 10.76
C ASP A 162 1.89 -16.32 11.92
N ARG A 163 3.21 -16.24 11.71
CA ARG A 163 4.19 -16.47 12.78
C ARG A 163 4.18 -15.37 13.83
N ALA A 164 3.97 -14.12 13.45
CA ALA A 164 3.82 -13.04 14.42
C ALA A 164 2.57 -13.27 15.29
N HIS A 165 1.48 -13.72 14.69
CA HIS A 165 0.25 -14.09 15.40
C HIS A 165 0.45 -15.28 16.34
N GLU A 166 1.20 -16.32 15.92
CA GLU A 166 1.60 -17.43 16.80
C GLU A 166 2.37 -16.94 18.03
N LEU A 167 3.24 -15.93 17.86
CA LEU A 167 3.97 -15.30 18.95
C LEU A 167 3.11 -14.31 19.77
N GLY A 168 1.84 -14.13 19.41
CA GLY A 168 0.94 -13.18 20.05
C GLY A 168 1.37 -11.72 19.86
N LEU A 169 1.88 -11.39 18.67
CA LEU A 169 2.21 -10.04 18.23
C LEU A 169 1.17 -9.56 17.22
N LEU A 170 0.66 -8.35 17.39
CA LEU A 170 -0.08 -7.67 16.32
C LEU A 170 0.90 -7.23 15.24
N VAL A 171 0.50 -7.28 13.97
CA VAL A 171 1.27 -6.80 12.84
C VAL A 171 0.54 -5.61 12.22
N LEU A 172 1.13 -4.43 12.33
CA LEU A 172 0.66 -3.20 11.71
C LEU A 172 1.49 -2.94 10.45
N MET A 173 0.84 -2.41 9.42
CA MET A 173 1.48 -2.08 8.15
C MET A 173 1.49 -0.57 7.92
N ASP A 174 2.59 -0.05 7.37
CA ASP A 174 2.60 1.29 6.79
C ASP A 174 1.76 1.30 5.51
N VAL A 175 0.79 2.20 5.45
CA VAL A 175 -0.05 2.47 4.29
C VAL A 175 0.23 3.88 3.82
N VAL A 176 0.79 3.98 2.61
CA VAL A 176 1.17 5.27 2.02
C VAL A 176 0.11 5.66 1.01
N HIS A 177 -0.98 6.24 1.51
CA HIS A 177 -2.06 6.77 0.67
C HIS A 177 -1.98 8.28 0.47
N SER A 178 -0.98 8.95 1.06
CA SER A 178 -0.77 10.39 0.92
C SER A 178 -0.31 10.81 -0.48
N HIS A 179 0.42 9.94 -1.18
CA HIS A 179 0.95 10.19 -2.51
C HIS A 179 1.30 8.87 -3.22
N ALA A 180 1.67 8.98 -4.50
CA ALA A 180 2.26 7.88 -5.28
C ALA A 180 3.57 8.32 -5.92
N SER A 181 4.44 7.36 -6.24
CA SER A 181 5.65 7.60 -7.03
C SER A 181 5.32 8.28 -8.36
N SER A 182 6.20 9.19 -8.80
CA SER A 182 6.17 9.81 -10.13
C SER A 182 6.64 8.87 -11.26
N ASN A 183 6.98 7.62 -10.97
CA ASN A 183 7.41 6.66 -11.99
C ASN A 183 6.28 6.27 -12.94
N THR A 184 6.50 6.47 -14.24
CA THR A 184 5.51 6.25 -15.31
C THR A 184 5.59 4.90 -16.01
N LEU A 185 6.71 4.19 -15.85
CA LEU A 185 6.95 2.86 -16.45
C LEU A 185 6.44 1.73 -15.55
N ASP A 186 6.58 1.91 -14.23
CA ASP A 186 6.45 0.85 -13.23
C ASP A 186 5.41 1.14 -12.16
N GLY A 187 4.81 2.33 -12.20
CA GLY A 187 3.90 2.82 -11.17
C GLY A 187 2.62 3.40 -11.76
N LEU A 188 1.81 3.96 -10.87
CA LEU A 188 0.48 4.47 -11.19
C LEU A 188 0.51 5.78 -12.00
N ASN A 189 1.64 6.50 -12.01
CA ASN A 189 1.75 7.77 -12.70
C ASN A 189 1.55 7.61 -14.23
N GLY A 190 0.67 8.44 -14.78
CA GLY A 190 0.41 8.44 -16.22
C GLY A 190 -0.22 7.15 -16.72
N PHE A 191 -0.93 6.39 -15.87
CA PHE A 191 -1.43 5.03 -16.18
C PHE A 191 -2.08 4.92 -17.56
N ASP A 192 -3.01 5.81 -17.89
CA ASP A 192 -3.75 5.85 -19.18
C ASP A 192 -3.15 6.85 -20.18
N GLY A 193 -1.94 7.35 -19.92
CA GLY A 193 -1.28 8.41 -20.69
C GLY A 193 -1.64 9.84 -20.25
N THR A 194 -2.58 10.01 -19.30
CA THR A 194 -2.97 11.34 -18.78
C THR A 194 -2.35 11.63 -17.42
N ASP A 195 -2.31 12.90 -17.02
CA ASP A 195 -1.92 13.28 -15.66
C ASP A 195 -3.07 13.18 -14.64
N THR A 196 -4.33 12.96 -15.07
CA THR A 196 -5.52 13.12 -14.21
C THR A 196 -6.18 11.83 -13.74
N HIS A 197 -5.77 10.67 -14.25
CA HIS A 197 -6.51 9.42 -14.01
C HIS A 197 -6.74 9.10 -12.53
N TYR A 198 -5.68 8.92 -11.74
CA TYR A 198 -5.77 8.71 -10.29
C TYR A 198 -5.48 9.99 -9.47
N PHE A 199 -5.04 11.04 -10.14
CA PHE A 199 -4.39 12.20 -9.52
C PHE A 199 -5.05 13.49 -9.94
N HIS A 200 -4.82 14.57 -9.19
CA HIS A 200 -5.13 15.90 -9.69
C HIS A 200 -4.21 16.27 -10.88
N SER A 201 -4.65 17.22 -11.72
CA SER A 201 -3.81 17.79 -12.78
C SER A 201 -2.91 18.91 -12.26
N GLY A 202 -1.85 19.19 -13.03
CA GLY A 202 -1.00 20.37 -12.82
C GLY A 202 -0.39 20.45 -11.42
N PRO A 203 -0.18 21.66 -10.87
CA PRO A 203 0.47 21.85 -9.57
C PRO A 203 -0.26 21.16 -8.40
N ARG A 204 -1.60 21.07 -8.43
CA ARG A 204 -2.37 20.38 -7.38
C ARG A 204 -2.10 18.87 -7.35
N GLY A 205 -1.71 18.30 -8.48
CA GLY A 205 -1.38 16.88 -8.63
C GLY A 205 0.05 16.50 -8.28
N HIS A 206 0.86 17.43 -7.79
CA HIS A 206 2.29 17.24 -7.61
C HIS A 206 2.79 17.75 -6.26
N HIS A 207 3.43 16.88 -5.49
CA HIS A 207 4.06 17.22 -4.23
C HIS A 207 5.53 17.60 -4.46
N TRP A 208 5.81 18.89 -4.65
CA TRP A 208 7.12 19.37 -5.11
C TRP A 208 8.29 18.99 -4.18
N MET A 209 8.08 18.91 -2.86
CA MET A 209 9.13 18.54 -1.91
C MET A 209 9.46 17.04 -1.94
N TRP A 210 8.51 16.22 -2.38
CA TRP A 210 8.65 14.75 -2.45
C TRP A 210 8.72 14.24 -3.88
N ASP A 211 8.76 15.12 -4.88
CA ASP A 211 8.74 14.75 -6.31
C ASP A 211 7.73 13.64 -6.67
N SER A 212 6.49 13.79 -6.19
CA SER A 212 5.48 12.72 -6.18
C SER A 212 4.12 13.17 -6.72
N ARG A 213 3.22 12.21 -7.00
CA ARG A 213 1.84 12.48 -7.48
C ARG A 213 0.84 12.45 -6.33
N LEU A 214 -0.14 13.36 -6.37
CA LEU A 214 -1.18 13.52 -5.34
C LEU A 214 -2.53 13.02 -5.84
N PHE A 215 -3.15 12.13 -5.06
CA PHE A 215 -4.43 11.52 -5.39
C PHE A 215 -5.55 12.55 -5.50
N ASN A 216 -6.51 12.29 -6.37
CA ASN A 216 -7.78 13.00 -6.38
C ASN A 216 -8.80 12.23 -5.53
N TYR A 217 -8.83 12.49 -4.22
CA TYR A 217 -9.69 11.77 -3.26
C TYR A 217 -11.18 11.97 -3.51
N GLY A 218 -11.58 13.03 -4.24
CA GLY A 218 -12.97 13.25 -4.66
C GLY A 218 -13.42 12.37 -5.83
N ASN A 219 -12.52 11.61 -6.46
CA ASN A 219 -12.84 10.71 -7.56
C ASN A 219 -13.33 9.33 -7.04
N TRP A 220 -14.45 8.86 -7.58
CA TRP A 220 -15.08 7.60 -7.16
C TRP A 220 -14.19 6.37 -7.33
N GLU A 221 -13.45 6.26 -8.44
CA GLU A 221 -12.57 5.12 -8.69
C GLU A 221 -11.27 5.20 -7.87
N VAL A 222 -10.84 6.42 -7.49
CA VAL A 222 -9.75 6.60 -6.51
C VAL A 222 -10.19 6.15 -5.12
N LEU A 223 -11.41 6.52 -4.68
CA LEU A 223 -11.98 6.01 -3.43
C LEU A 223 -12.10 4.48 -3.48
N ARG A 224 -12.61 3.91 -4.57
CA ARG A 224 -12.67 2.45 -4.74
C ARG A 224 -11.29 1.82 -4.60
N PHE A 225 -10.29 2.38 -5.28
CA PHE A 225 -8.92 1.90 -5.27
C PHE A 225 -8.33 1.88 -3.85
N LEU A 226 -8.35 3.02 -3.15
CA LEU A 226 -7.72 3.16 -1.83
C LEU A 226 -8.48 2.42 -0.72
N LEU A 227 -9.81 2.44 -0.73
CA LEU A 227 -10.63 1.68 0.23
C LEU A 227 -10.47 0.17 0.04
N SER A 228 -10.46 -0.29 -1.22
CA SER A 228 -10.20 -1.70 -1.53
C SER A 228 -8.77 -2.10 -1.18
N ASN A 229 -7.80 -1.18 -1.27
CA ASN A 229 -6.43 -1.43 -0.85
C ASN A 229 -6.33 -1.68 0.65
N ALA A 230 -6.98 -0.84 1.47
CA ALA A 230 -7.03 -1.06 2.92
C ALA A 230 -7.66 -2.42 3.25
N ARG A 231 -8.79 -2.77 2.61
CA ARG A 231 -9.41 -4.09 2.80
C ARG A 231 -8.54 -5.24 2.30
N TRP A 232 -7.83 -5.07 1.19
CA TRP A 232 -6.96 -6.08 0.61
C TRP A 232 -5.89 -6.53 1.61
N TRP A 233 -5.22 -5.60 2.28
CA TRP A 233 -4.19 -5.91 3.25
C TRP A 233 -4.74 -6.57 4.53
N LEU A 234 -5.92 -6.15 5.02
CA LEU A 234 -6.57 -6.79 6.17
C LEU A 234 -7.10 -8.19 5.83
N GLU A 235 -7.69 -8.37 4.66
CA GLU A 235 -8.36 -9.62 4.28
C GLU A 235 -7.37 -10.68 3.79
N GLU A 236 -6.49 -10.35 2.84
CA GLU A 236 -5.60 -11.31 2.19
C GLU A 236 -4.39 -11.66 3.06
N TYR A 237 -3.83 -10.67 3.76
CA TYR A 237 -2.59 -10.82 4.52
C TYR A 237 -2.80 -10.85 6.03
N LYS A 238 -4.02 -10.57 6.52
CA LYS A 238 -4.36 -10.60 7.95
C LYS A 238 -3.53 -9.63 8.79
N PHE A 239 -3.17 -8.47 8.24
CA PHE A 239 -2.66 -7.38 9.07
C PHE A 239 -3.70 -6.99 10.14
N ASP A 240 -3.21 -6.55 11.30
CA ASP A 240 -4.03 -6.19 12.46
C ASP A 240 -4.34 -4.68 12.52
N GLY A 241 -3.98 -3.95 11.46
CA GLY A 241 -4.13 -2.52 11.42
C GLY A 241 -3.05 -1.82 10.60
N PHE A 242 -3.09 -0.48 10.63
CA PHE A 242 -2.26 0.36 9.79
C PHE A 242 -1.70 1.56 10.54
N ARG A 243 -0.54 2.04 10.06
CA ARG A 243 -0.17 3.44 10.16
C ARG A 243 -0.39 4.09 8.80
N PHE A 244 -1.17 5.17 8.76
CA PHE A 244 -1.32 6.01 7.58
C PHE A 244 -0.22 7.07 7.59
N ASP A 245 0.66 7.01 6.60
CA ASP A 245 1.84 7.89 6.53
C ASP A 245 1.57 9.16 5.73
N GLY A 246 2.14 10.28 6.20
CA GLY A 246 1.98 11.58 5.58
C GLY A 246 0.56 12.15 5.70
N VAL A 247 -0.15 11.87 6.80
CA VAL A 247 -1.51 12.39 7.04
C VAL A 247 -1.53 13.92 7.01
N THR A 248 -0.51 14.59 7.55
CA THR A 248 -0.40 16.06 7.44
C THR A 248 -0.40 16.53 5.98
N SER A 249 0.23 15.78 5.08
CA SER A 249 0.24 16.11 3.65
C SER A 249 -1.15 15.96 3.02
N MET A 250 -1.93 15.00 3.52
CA MET A 250 -3.30 14.77 3.07
C MET A 250 -4.27 15.85 3.55
N MET A 251 -4.23 16.20 4.84
CA MET A 251 -5.25 17.05 5.47
C MET A 251 -5.20 18.51 5.02
N TYR A 252 -4.08 18.97 4.45
CA TYR A 252 -3.90 20.36 4.04
C TYR A 252 -3.41 20.47 2.61
N THR A 253 -3.99 21.42 1.87
CA THR A 253 -3.58 21.77 0.49
C THR A 253 -2.16 22.35 0.39
N HIS A 254 -1.59 22.87 1.49
CA HIS A 254 -0.18 23.25 1.58
C HIS A 254 0.71 22.13 2.13
N HIS A 255 0.13 20.97 2.45
CA HIS A 255 0.82 19.76 2.89
C HIS A 255 1.65 19.90 4.18
N GLY A 256 1.31 20.88 5.03
CA GLY A 256 2.14 21.28 6.18
C GLY A 256 3.50 21.91 5.83
N LEU A 257 3.80 22.14 4.55
CA LEU A 257 5.07 22.71 4.11
C LEU A 257 5.12 24.22 4.36
N GLN A 258 6.21 24.68 4.97
CA GLN A 258 6.44 26.10 5.26
C GLN A 258 5.32 26.74 6.11
N VAL A 259 4.58 25.93 6.87
CA VAL A 259 3.54 26.36 7.80
C VAL A 259 3.97 26.01 9.22
N THR A 260 3.63 26.88 10.17
CA THR A 260 3.80 26.62 11.60
C THR A 260 2.43 26.39 12.20
N PHE A 261 2.29 25.29 12.96
CA PHE A 261 1.09 25.00 13.74
C PHE A 261 1.31 25.48 15.17
N THR A 262 0.59 26.54 15.56
CA THR A 262 0.70 27.18 16.88
C THR A 262 -0.32 26.63 17.88
N GLY A 263 -1.24 25.78 17.43
CA GLY A 263 -2.40 25.34 18.20
C GLY A 263 -3.63 26.24 18.00
N ASN A 264 -3.55 27.25 17.13
CA ASN A 264 -4.69 28.09 16.79
C ASN A 264 -5.64 27.36 15.83
N PHE A 265 -6.91 27.24 16.19
CA PHE A 265 -7.90 26.44 15.46
C PHE A 265 -8.10 26.89 14.01
N ASN A 266 -7.81 28.15 13.67
CA ASN A 266 -7.90 28.65 12.29
C ASN A 266 -6.85 28.04 11.35
N GLU A 267 -5.75 27.50 11.89
CA GLU A 267 -4.71 26.81 11.12
C GLU A 267 -5.16 25.40 10.71
N TYR A 268 -6.06 24.81 11.49
CA TYR A 268 -6.60 23.46 11.30
C TYR A 268 -7.89 23.46 10.49
N PHE A 269 -8.78 24.42 10.78
CA PHE A 269 -10.13 24.49 10.21
C PHE A 269 -10.28 25.75 9.35
N GLY A 270 -9.95 25.63 8.07
CA GLY A 270 -10.05 26.76 7.13
C GLY A 270 -10.07 26.31 5.68
N PHE A 271 -9.92 27.27 4.77
CA PHE A 271 -9.88 26.98 3.32
C PHE A 271 -8.67 26.14 2.90
N ALA A 272 -7.65 26.04 3.76
CA ALA A 272 -6.47 25.23 3.51
C ALA A 272 -6.70 23.73 3.76
N THR A 273 -7.73 23.38 4.53
CA THR A 273 -8.09 21.98 4.84
C THR A 273 -8.59 21.29 3.57
N ASP A 274 -7.99 20.16 3.21
CA ASP A 274 -8.44 19.34 2.08
C ASP A 274 -9.60 18.44 2.52
N VAL A 275 -10.81 18.89 2.22
CA VAL A 275 -12.04 18.18 2.61
C VAL A 275 -12.14 16.81 1.92
N ASP A 276 -11.68 16.66 0.68
CA ASP A 276 -11.77 15.38 -0.03
C ASP A 276 -10.88 14.33 0.66
N ALA A 277 -9.68 14.74 1.08
CA ALA A 277 -8.76 13.87 1.81
C ALA A 277 -9.29 13.50 3.21
N VAL A 278 -9.85 14.47 3.95
CA VAL A 278 -10.49 14.21 5.26
C VAL A 278 -11.67 13.25 5.12
N VAL A 279 -12.52 13.43 4.11
CA VAL A 279 -13.63 12.50 3.82
C VAL A 279 -13.10 11.09 3.53
N TYR A 280 -12.03 10.96 2.74
CA TYR A 280 -11.39 9.67 2.50
C TYR A 280 -10.89 9.02 3.81
N LEU A 281 -10.19 9.78 4.66
CA LEU A 281 -9.70 9.29 5.96
C LEU A 281 -10.83 8.85 6.89
N MET A 282 -11.95 9.57 6.90
CA MET A 282 -13.14 9.16 7.65
C MET A 282 -13.74 7.85 7.10
N LEU A 283 -13.88 7.74 5.77
CA LEU A 283 -14.45 6.55 5.12
C LEU A 283 -13.58 5.31 5.33
N VAL A 284 -12.25 5.45 5.22
CA VAL A 284 -11.36 4.30 5.40
C VAL A 284 -11.34 3.84 6.85
N ASN A 285 -11.39 4.75 7.82
CA ASN A 285 -11.49 4.37 9.24
C ASN A 285 -12.82 3.71 9.58
N ASP A 286 -13.95 4.26 9.10
CA ASP A 286 -15.26 3.64 9.27
C ASP A 286 -15.30 2.23 8.66
N LEU A 287 -14.75 2.06 7.45
CA LEU A 287 -14.62 0.75 6.80
C LEU A 287 -13.79 -0.23 7.64
N ILE A 288 -12.61 0.20 8.11
CA ILE A 288 -11.69 -0.65 8.87
C ILE A 288 -12.34 -1.11 10.17
N HIS A 289 -12.86 -0.17 10.98
CA HIS A 289 -13.44 -0.49 12.29
C HIS A 289 -14.81 -1.16 12.19
N GLY A 290 -15.57 -0.90 11.12
CA GLY A 290 -16.84 -1.55 10.84
C GLY A 290 -16.68 -3.02 10.46
N LEU A 291 -15.63 -3.38 9.70
CA LEU A 291 -15.36 -4.75 9.28
C LEU A 291 -14.44 -5.51 10.24
N TYR A 292 -13.49 -4.82 10.87
CA TYR A 292 -12.44 -5.38 11.73
C TYR A 292 -12.34 -4.59 13.05
N PRO A 293 -13.27 -4.79 14.02
CA PRO A 293 -13.35 -3.94 15.22
C PRO A 293 -12.14 -3.97 16.16
N GLU A 294 -11.28 -4.98 16.03
CA GLU A 294 -10.04 -5.12 16.80
C GLU A 294 -8.85 -4.44 16.11
N ALA A 295 -9.03 -3.96 14.87
CA ALA A 295 -7.96 -3.31 14.12
C ALA A 295 -7.49 -2.02 14.80
N VAL A 296 -6.22 -1.70 14.57
CA VAL A 296 -5.58 -0.48 15.06
C VAL A 296 -5.26 0.42 13.88
N THR A 297 -5.64 1.68 13.96
CA THR A 297 -5.29 2.70 12.96
C THR A 297 -4.51 3.82 13.67
N ILE A 298 -3.44 4.28 13.02
CA ILE A 298 -2.52 5.30 13.54
C ILE A 298 -2.31 6.32 12.43
N GLY A 299 -2.53 7.61 12.69
CA GLY A 299 -2.18 8.68 11.76
C GLY A 299 -0.79 9.26 12.04
N GLU A 300 0.09 9.27 11.04
CA GLU A 300 1.34 10.04 11.10
C GLU A 300 1.07 11.52 10.78
N ASP A 301 0.75 12.29 11.82
CA ASP A 301 0.47 13.72 11.71
C ASP A 301 1.39 14.56 12.61
N VAL A 302 2.14 15.48 12.01
CA VAL A 302 3.01 16.43 12.71
C VAL A 302 2.32 17.75 13.04
N SER A 303 1.13 18.03 12.46
CA SER A 303 0.35 19.23 12.78
C SER A 303 -0.33 19.14 14.15
N ALA A 304 -0.52 17.90 14.63
CA ALA A 304 -1.29 17.56 15.83
C ALA A 304 -2.73 18.10 15.75
N GLU A 305 -3.36 17.94 14.59
CA GLU A 305 -4.77 18.30 14.44
C GLU A 305 -5.61 17.49 15.44
N PHE A 306 -6.57 18.14 16.11
CA PHE A 306 -7.48 17.47 17.04
C PHE A 306 -8.28 16.32 16.38
N ALA A 307 -8.31 16.28 15.04
CA ALA A 307 -8.85 15.22 14.21
C ALA A 307 -8.08 13.88 14.29
N CYS A 308 -6.98 13.75 15.05
CA CYS A 308 -6.33 12.44 15.27
C CYS A 308 -7.24 11.38 15.92
N HIS A 309 -8.46 11.70 16.37
CA HIS A 309 -9.48 10.72 16.76
C HIS A 309 -10.37 10.23 15.60
N LEU A 310 -10.22 10.81 14.40
CA LEU A 310 -10.84 10.37 13.15
C LEU A 310 -9.97 9.35 12.40
N ILE A 311 -8.75 9.09 12.91
CA ILE A 311 -7.77 8.13 12.39
C ILE A 311 -7.47 7.08 13.45
#